data_AF-A0A6N7BZW8-F1
#
_entry.id   AF-A0A6N7BZW8-F1
#
_cell.length_a   1.000
_cell.length_b   1.000
_cell.length_c   1.000
_cell.angle_alpha   90.00
_cell.angle_beta   90.00
_cell.angle_gamma   90.00
#
_symmetry.space_group_name_H-M   'P 1'
#
loop_
_entity.id
_entity.type
_entity.pdbx_description
1 polymer ?
#
loop_
_entity_poly.entity_id
_entity_poly.type
_entity_poly.pdbx_seq_one_letter_code
_entity_poly.pdbx_strand_id
1 'polypeptide(L)' 'MVSEGEVASEGKVCQQDQLFRFHNSDIANNKSIKLAAKKGTRIMFIGGEPLNNQVLMWWNFVADNLYHVKVGRLKYML' A
#
# COMPACT_ATOMS: atom_id res chain seq x y z
N MET A 1 -3.78 5.57 3.25
CA MET A 1 -5.23 5.29 3.22
C MET A 1 -5.91 6.21 4.22
N VAL A 2 -7.07 6.77 3.87
CA VAL A 2 -7.87 7.57 4.80
C VAL A 2 -8.98 6.71 5.36
N SER A 3 -9.01 6.50 6.68
CA SER A 3 -10.07 5.72 7.34
C SER A 3 -11.19 6.60 7.92
N GLU A 4 -10.92 7.90 8.14
CA GLU A 4 -11.91 8.87 8.59
C GLU A 4 -11.53 10.26 8.06
N GLY A 5 -12.49 11.00 7.49
CA GLY A 5 -12.29 12.37 6.99
C GLY A 5 -11.64 12.44 5.60
N GLU A 6 -10.87 13.50 5.36
CA GLU A 6 -10.15 13.75 4.10
C GLU A 6 -8.73 14.26 4.38
N VAL A 7 -7.81 14.03 3.44
CA VAL A 7 -6.44 14.55 3.46
C VAL A 7 -6.06 15.14 2.11
N ALA A 8 -5.44 16.31 2.12
CA ALA A 8 -4.83 16.92 0.95
C ALA A 8 -3.30 16.76 0.99
N SER A 9 -2.71 16.43 -0.15
CA SER A 9 -1.27 16.26 -0.30
C SER A 9 -0.88 16.46 -1.76
N GLU A 10 0.25 17.11 -2.02
CA GLU A 10 0.80 17.27 -3.37
C GLU A 10 -0.22 17.77 -4.41
N GLY A 11 -1.05 18.74 -4.02
CA GLY A 11 -2.09 19.33 -4.87
C GLY A 11 -3.32 18.46 -5.14
N LYS A 12 -3.42 17.27 -4.52
CA LYS A 12 -4.57 16.36 -4.66
C LYS A 12 -5.26 16.17 -3.32
N VAL A 13 -6.54 15.80 -3.37
CA VAL A 13 -7.36 15.46 -2.21
C VAL A 13 -7.67 13.97 -2.25
N CYS A 14 -7.48 13.30 -1.12
CA CYS A 14 -7.82 11.89 -0.90
C CYS A 14 -8.98 11.81 0.09
N GLN A 15 -10.08 11.20 -0.35
CA GLN A 15 -11.29 11.03 0.44
C GLN A 15 -11.22 9.77 1.32
N GLN A 16 -12.17 9.63 2.24
CA GLN A 16 -12.33 8.41 3.03
C GLN A 16 -12.42 7.18 2.13
N ASP A 17 -11.86 6.07 2.61
CA ASP A 17 -11.79 4.76 1.94
C ASP A 17 -10.95 4.76 0.65
N GLN A 18 -10.20 5.84 0.39
CA GLN A 18 -9.28 5.92 -0.73
C GLN A 18 -7.82 5.69 -0.31
N LEU A 19 -7.06 5.16 -1.28
CA LEU A 19 -5.62 5.03 -1.20
C LEU A 19 -4.96 6.20 -1.92
N PHE A 20 -4.08 6.89 -1.20
CA PHE A 20 -3.15 7.84 -1.78
C PHE A 20 -1.79 7.17 -1.94
N ARG A 21 -1.27 7.13 -3.17
CA ARG A 21 0.06 6.57 -3.47
C ARG A 21 1.05 7.69 -3.69
N PHE A 22 2.21 7.57 -3.07
CA PHE A 22 3.36 8.44 -3.32
C PHE A 22 4.39 7.67 -4.13
N HIS A 23 4.71 8.15 -5.32
CA HIS A 23 5.89 7.75 -6.08
C HIS A 23 7.02 8.76 -5.86
N ASN A 24 8.26 8.40 -6.16
CA ASN A 24 9.40 9.34 -6.03
C ASN A 24 9.20 10.61 -6.87
N SER A 25 8.50 10.51 -8.01
CA SER A 25 8.12 11.68 -8.82
C SER A 25 7.15 12.64 -8.13
N ASP A 26 6.42 12.17 -7.12
CA ASP A 26 5.34 12.91 -6.47
C ASP A 26 5.83 13.61 -5.19
N ILE A 27 7.04 13.31 -4.71
CA ILE A 27 7.56 13.82 -3.44
C ILE A 27 8.64 14.86 -3.70
N ALA A 28 8.39 16.11 -3.26
CA ALA A 28 9.41 17.14 -3.30
C ALA A 28 10.69 16.69 -2.58
N ASN A 29 11.81 16.65 -3.32
CA ASN A 29 13.13 16.24 -2.83
C ASN A 29 13.24 14.80 -2.29
N ASN A 30 12.31 13.89 -2.62
CA ASN A 30 12.34 12.47 -2.20
C ASN A 30 12.49 12.20 -0.69
N LYS A 31 12.20 13.18 0.18
CA LYS A 31 12.50 13.09 1.62
C LYS A 31 11.33 13.37 2.54
N SER A 32 10.32 14.09 2.09
CA SER A 32 9.21 14.50 2.96
C SER A 32 7.92 14.65 2.18
N ILE A 33 6.83 14.16 2.76
CA ILE A 33 5.47 14.32 2.25
C ILE A 33 4.75 15.37 3.11
N LYS A 34 4.03 16.30 2.49
CA LYS A 34 3.18 17.26 3.22
C LYS A 34 1.73 16.80 3.20
N LEU A 35 1.12 16.75 4.38
CA LEU A 35 -0.29 16.40 4.56
C LEU A 35 -1.02 17.56 5.22
N ALA A 36 -2.19 17.91 4.68
CA ALA A 36 -3.13 18.84 5.29
C ALA A 36 -4.46 18.12 5.55
N ALA A 37 -4.94 18.19 6.78
CA ALA A 37 -6.15 17.49 7.20
C ALA A 37 -6.90 18.29 8.28
N LYS A 38 -8.20 18.04 8.41
CA LYS A 38 -9.03 18.62 9.48
C LYS A 38 -8.85 17.83 10.77
N LYS A 39 -9.13 18.47 11.91
CA LYS A 39 -9.17 17.79 13.22
C LYS A 39 -10.15 16.61 13.13
N GLY A 40 -9.70 15.43 13.55
CA GLY A 40 -10.50 14.20 13.50
C GLY A 40 -10.21 13.30 12.30
N THR A 41 -9.48 13.76 11.26
CA THR A 41 -9.05 12.89 10.17
C THR A 41 -8.13 11.79 10.69
N ARG A 42 -8.35 10.54 10.24
CA ARG A 42 -7.49 9.39 10.53
C ARG A 42 -6.91 8.81 9.25
N ILE A 43 -5.60 8.58 9.27
CA ILE A 43 -4.86 8.04 8.13
C ILE A 43 -3.95 6.89 8.56
N MET A 44 -3.79 5.93 7.66
CA MET A 44 -2.78 4.88 7.75
C MET A 44 -1.71 5.11 6.68
N PHE A 45 -0.45 5.16 7.11
CA PHE A 45 0.69 5.23 6.22
C PHE A 45 1.33 3.84 6.10
N ILE A 46 1.52 3.36 4.87
CA ILE A 46 2.19 2.10 4.57
C ILE A 46 3.26 2.40 3.53
N GLY A 47 4.49 2.00 3.82
CA GLY A 47 5.63 2.18 2.95
C GLY A 47 6.75 1.22 3.34
N GLY A 48 7.70 1.06 2.44
CA GLY A 48 8.85 0.18 2.60
C GLY A 48 9.68 0.17 1.33
N GLU A 49 10.87 -0.39 1.43
CA GLU A 49 11.71 -0.61 0.25
C GLU A 49 11.03 -1.63 -0.69
N PRO A 50 11.01 -1.40 -2.02
CA PRO A 50 10.45 -2.36 -2.96
C PRO A 50 11.11 -3.73 -2.84
N LEU A 51 10.32 -4.79 -2.96
CA LEU A 51 10.85 -6.15 -3.07
C LEU A 51 11.51 -6.33 -4.44
N ASN A 52 12.78 -6.77 -4.44
CA ASN A 52 13.56 -7.00 -5.67
C ASN A 52 13.36 -8.38 -6.29
N ASN A 53 12.52 -9.23 -5.68
CA ASN A 53 12.20 -10.57 -6.15
C ASN A 53 10.79 -10.63 -6.76
N GLN A 54 10.57 -11.60 -7.64
CA GLN A 54 9.22 -11.90 -8.14
C GLN A 54 8.31 -12.31 -6.97
N VAL A 55 7.08 -11.80 -6.99
CA VAL A 55 6.03 -12.16 -6.04
C VAL A 55 4.82 -12.68 -6.80
N LEU A 56 4.38 -13.89 -6.45
CA LEU A 56 3.13 -14.49 -6.85
C LEU A 56 2.16 -14.45 -5.67
N MET A 57 1.01 -13.83 -5.86
CA MET A 57 -0.07 -13.81 -4.87
C MET A 57 -1.27 -14.59 -5.42
N TRP A 58 -1.72 -15.59 -4.67
CA TRP A 58 -2.92 -16.38 -5.00
C TRP A 58 -3.71 -16.65 -3.74
N TRP A 59 -4.89 -16.05 -3.61
CA TRP A 59 -5.71 -16.13 -2.39
C TRP A 59 -4.88 -15.74 -1.16
N ASN A 60 -4.76 -16.64 -0.17
CA ASN A 60 -3.98 -16.44 1.05
C ASN A 60 -2.51 -16.89 0.92
N PHE A 61 -2.03 -17.17 -0.29
CA PHE A 61 -0.67 -17.63 -0.56
C PHE A 61 0.16 -16.53 -1.21
N VAL A 62 1.35 -16.28 -0.66
CA VAL A 62 2.37 -15.38 -1.21
C VAL A 62 3.65 -16.19 -1.38
N ALA A 63 4.21 -16.23 -2.59
CA ALA A 63 5.41 -17.00 -2.90
C ALA A 63 6.24 -16.35 -4.01
N ASP A 64 7.46 -16.84 -4.21
CA ASP A 64 8.37 -16.42 -5.27
C ASP A 64 8.24 -17.22 -6.57
N ASN A 65 7.61 -18.41 -6.52
CA ASN A 65 7.40 -19.27 -7.67
C ASN A 65 6.11 -20.13 -7.56
N LEU A 66 5.67 -20.67 -8.70
CA LEU A 66 4.41 -21.41 -8.80
C LEU A 66 4.44 -22.74 -8.05
N TYR A 67 5.61 -23.38 -7.90
CA TYR A 67 5.76 -24.62 -7.15
C TYR A 67 5.38 -24.41 -5.68
N HIS A 68 5.87 -23.34 -5.05
CA HIS A 68 5.52 -22.99 -3.67
C HIS A 68 4.02 -22.66 -3.49
N VAL A 69 3.39 -21.99 -4.45
CA VAL A 69 1.93 -21.78 -4.43
C VAL A 69 1.18 -23.11 -4.45
N LYS A 70 1.58 -24.05 -5.32
CA LYS A 70 0.93 -25.37 -5.45
C LYS A 70 1.10 -26.22 -4.19
N VAL A 71 2.29 -26.25 -3.60
CA VAL A 71 2.56 -26.98 -2.35
C VAL A 71 1.72 -26.42 -1.21
N GLY A 72 1.68 -25.09 -1.06
CA GLY A 72 0.83 -24.45 -0.04
C GLY A 72 -0.65 -24.80 -0.22
N ARG A 73 -1.16 -24.68 -1.44
CA ARG A 73 -2.54 -25.05 -1.76
C ARG A 73 -2.87 -26.51 -1.42
N LEU A 74 -2.01 -27.46 -1.82
CA LEU A 74 -2.22 -28.88 -1.53
C LEU A 74 -2.23 -29.18 -0.02
N LYS A 75 -1.42 -28.46 0.76
CA LYS A 75 -1.33 -28.66 2.21
C LYS A 75 -2.55 -28.15 2.98
N TYR A 76 -3.20 -27.07 2.53
CA TYR A 76 -4.23 -26.37 3.32
C TYR A 76 -5.63 -26.38 2.69
N MET A 77 -5.82 -27.01 1.52
CA MET A 77 -7.13 -27.13 0.86
C MET A 77 -7.58 -28.58 0.64
N LEU A 78 -6.85 -29.55 1.16
CA LEU A 78 -7.20 -30.97 1.17
C LEU A 78 -7.14 -31.51 2.60
#